data_AF-A0AA39KFC3-F1
#
_entry.id   AF-A0AA39KFC3-F1
#
_cell.length_a   1.000
_cell.length_b   1.000
_cell.length_c   1.000
_cell.angle_alpha   90.00
_cell.angle_beta   90.00
_cell.angle_gamma   90.00
#
_symmetry.space_group_name_H-M   'P 1'
#
loop_
_entity.id
_entity.type
_entity.pdbx_description
1 polymer ?
#
loop_
_entity_poly.entity_id
_entity_poly.type
_entity_poly.pdbx_seq_one_letter_code
_entity_poly.pdbx_strand_id
1 'polypeptide(L)'
;MTRSPNGSPRKKHKPSEATIHDDSEYQPTKRLSPRHQKPSLGAMMELPEDVFLEICCFLEPRDLLHLARLNKAFRVVLMSKSSRGAWKSARTNVPGLPDPFPGMSEPAWARLAFIPECTFCSNTVRIPDFLLRSRICSTCLDTKVIGRKELHPPLHRLLPDQPPVFDLLPSVRTNFRGNKSMGRYCLKTEWDDIKRQISSLTTDQGKEEFMEDKLARLTGLNKHAALCDIWYKQYLRLREKEAQKSRSERVEAIHAKLRELGYLKLYMCDISKHPYVDRMSPLTDRGWARIRDDMVSFAELVMKTREKAERERLERNREAVRRLHG
;
A
#
# COMPACT_ATOMS: atom_id res chain seq x y z
N MET A 1 -0.88 -21.79 -56.84
CA MET A 1 0.11 -21.06 -57.66
C MET A 1 0.82 -20.00 -56.82
N THR A 2 2.07 -20.28 -56.44
CA THR A 2 3.25 -19.37 -56.47
C THR A 2 3.20 -18.07 -55.64
N ARG A 3 4.13 -17.73 -54.73
CA ARG A 3 5.55 -18.08 -54.54
C ARG A 3 5.98 -17.69 -53.09
N SER A 4 6.80 -18.54 -52.45
CA SER A 4 7.78 -18.17 -51.39
C SER A 4 9.09 -17.66 -52.06
N PRO A 5 10.25 -17.38 -51.41
CA PRO A 5 10.70 -17.59 -50.01
C PRO A 5 11.57 -16.43 -49.44
N ASN A 6 12.03 -16.37 -48.18
CA ASN A 6 13.20 -17.02 -47.55
C ASN A 6 13.41 -16.27 -46.20
N GLY A 7 13.98 -16.81 -45.12
CA GLY A 7 14.84 -17.97 -45.00
C GLY A 7 15.06 -18.43 -43.55
N SER A 8 15.92 -19.44 -43.46
CA SER A 8 15.91 -20.60 -42.57
C SER A 8 16.87 -20.53 -41.36
N PRO A 9 16.81 -21.50 -40.41
CA PRO A 9 17.28 -21.37 -39.02
C PRO A 9 18.66 -22.00 -38.73
N ARG A 10 19.26 -21.60 -37.59
CA ARG A 10 20.56 -22.12 -37.08
C ARG A 10 20.43 -23.47 -36.37
N LYS A 11 21.41 -24.35 -36.66
CA LYS A 11 21.55 -25.76 -36.27
C LYS A 11 22.07 -25.95 -34.83
N LYS A 12 21.67 -27.08 -34.21
CA LYS A 12 22.23 -27.68 -32.97
C LYS A 12 23.50 -28.49 -33.27
N HIS A 13 24.44 -28.58 -32.31
CA HIS A 13 25.51 -29.59 -32.29
C HIS A 13 25.83 -30.09 -30.87
N LYS A 14 26.18 -31.38 -30.79
CA LYS A 14 26.48 -32.25 -29.62
C LYS A 14 27.86 -32.01 -28.97
N PRO A 15 28.13 -32.52 -27.75
CA PRO A 15 29.42 -32.47 -27.07
C PRO A 15 30.33 -33.68 -27.38
N SER A 16 31.64 -33.54 -27.19
CA SER A 16 32.63 -34.62 -27.26
C SER A 16 33.60 -34.56 -26.07
N GLU A 17 33.78 -35.71 -25.41
CA GLU A 17 34.81 -36.01 -24.38
C GLU A 17 36.20 -36.21 -25.00
N ALA A 18 37.26 -35.85 -24.25
CA ALA A 18 38.55 -36.55 -24.24
C ALA A 18 39.43 -36.11 -23.04
N THR A 19 39.55 -37.04 -22.08
CA THR A 19 40.75 -37.59 -21.39
C THR A 19 41.73 -36.72 -20.59
N ILE A 20 42.08 -37.30 -19.43
CA ILE A 20 42.90 -36.89 -18.27
C ILE A 20 44.39 -37.12 -18.50
N HIS A 21 45.26 -36.30 -17.88
CA HIS A 21 46.60 -36.71 -17.42
C HIS A 21 46.99 -35.99 -16.10
N ASP A 22 47.36 -36.81 -15.10
CA ASP A 22 48.13 -36.56 -13.86
C ASP A 22 49.53 -35.97 -14.19
N ASP A 23 50.30 -35.26 -13.35
CA ASP A 23 50.51 -35.39 -11.89
C ASP A 23 51.34 -34.19 -11.35
N SER A 24 51.36 -34.02 -10.02
CA SER A 24 52.37 -33.30 -9.19
C SER A 24 52.46 -31.75 -9.24
N GLU A 25 52.00 -31.07 -8.17
CA GLU A 25 52.85 -30.66 -7.01
C GLU A 25 52.10 -29.66 -6.10
N TYR A 26 52.08 -29.94 -4.79
CA TYR A 26 51.36 -29.22 -3.74
C TYR A 26 52.19 -28.06 -3.18
N GLN A 27 51.64 -26.84 -3.09
CA GLN A 27 51.87 -25.95 -1.95
C GLN A 27 50.63 -25.10 -1.58
N PRO A 28 50.28 -24.97 -0.29
CA PRO A 28 49.06 -24.33 0.17
C PRO A 28 49.35 -22.88 0.59
N THR A 29 48.67 -21.88 0.02
CA THR A 29 48.73 -20.54 0.63
C THR A 29 47.40 -19.79 0.61
N LYS A 30 47.17 -19.16 1.76
CA LYS A 30 46.19 -18.10 2.07
C LYS A 30 44.77 -18.57 2.43
N ARG A 31 44.65 -18.91 3.72
CA ARG A 31 43.41 -18.79 4.50
C ARG A 31 42.77 -17.43 4.21
N LEU A 32 41.67 -17.44 3.47
CA LEU A 32 40.76 -16.30 3.39
C LEU A 32 40.15 -16.13 4.78
N SER A 33 40.41 -14.98 5.40
CA SER A 33 39.75 -14.54 6.63
C SER A 33 38.24 -14.74 6.53
N PRO A 34 37.52 -15.13 7.60
CA PRO A 34 36.07 -15.23 7.58
C PRO A 34 35.49 -13.85 7.29
N ARG A 35 35.16 -13.63 6.01
CA ARG A 35 34.28 -12.54 5.61
C ARG A 35 33.03 -12.76 6.43
N HIS A 36 32.73 -11.85 7.36
CA HIS A 36 31.51 -11.88 8.15
C HIS A 36 30.36 -12.10 7.17
N GLN A 37 29.87 -13.34 7.12
CA GLN A 37 28.70 -13.65 6.32
C GLN A 37 27.60 -12.89 7.03
N LYS A 38 27.13 -11.82 6.39
CA LYS A 38 25.87 -11.20 6.80
C LYS A 38 24.87 -12.36 6.92
N PRO A 39 24.17 -12.52 8.05
CA PRO A 39 23.21 -13.60 8.19
C PRO A 39 22.26 -13.48 7.00
N SER A 40 22.29 -14.50 6.14
CA SER A 40 21.39 -14.53 4.99
C SER A 40 19.98 -14.72 5.53
N LEU A 41 18.96 -14.20 4.84
CA LEU A 41 17.56 -14.49 5.14
C LEU A 41 17.26 -16.01 5.21
N GLY A 42 18.15 -16.86 4.68
CA GLY A 42 18.09 -18.31 4.84
C GLY A 42 18.20 -18.79 6.28
N ALA A 43 18.95 -18.09 7.15
CA ALA A 43 19.07 -18.47 8.57
C ALA A 43 17.72 -18.37 9.32
N MET A 44 16.81 -17.50 8.87
CA MET A 44 15.45 -17.43 9.42
C MET A 44 14.58 -18.62 8.99
N MET A 45 14.89 -19.23 7.85
CA MET A 45 14.22 -20.44 7.35
C MET A 45 14.77 -21.72 7.98
N GLU A 46 15.89 -21.65 8.69
CA GLU A 46 16.45 -22.76 9.48
C GLU A 46 15.75 -22.90 10.85
N LEU A 47 14.93 -21.91 11.24
CA LEU A 47 14.14 -21.97 12.45
C LEU A 47 13.01 -23.00 12.33
N PRO A 48 12.67 -23.72 13.41
CA PRO A 48 11.44 -24.50 13.49
C PRO A 48 10.22 -23.61 13.18
N GLU A 49 9.22 -24.17 12.49
CA GLU A 49 8.02 -23.42 12.08
C GLU A 49 7.35 -22.72 13.26
N ASP A 50 7.24 -23.38 14.41
CA ASP A 50 6.61 -22.83 15.61
C ASP A 50 7.34 -21.58 16.14
N VAL A 51 8.67 -21.60 16.15
CA VAL A 51 9.48 -20.44 16.55
C VAL A 51 9.31 -19.29 15.57
N PHE A 52 9.27 -19.60 14.26
CA PHE A 52 9.00 -18.59 13.24
C PHE A 52 7.60 -17.97 13.38
N LEU A 53 6.58 -18.79 13.66
CA LEU A 53 5.21 -18.32 13.87
C LEU A 53 5.08 -17.50 15.16
N GLU A 54 5.82 -17.85 16.22
CA GLU A 54 5.90 -17.08 17.45
C GLU A 54 6.49 -15.67 17.19
N ILE A 55 7.57 -15.58 16.40
CA ILE A 55 8.10 -14.28 15.96
C ILE A 55 7.03 -13.50 15.18
N CYS A 56 6.27 -14.18 14.31
CA CYS A 56 5.21 -13.56 13.54
C CYS A 56 4.06 -13.00 14.39
N CYS A 57 3.82 -13.54 15.60
CA CYS A 57 2.82 -13.00 16.54
C CYS A 57 3.12 -11.56 16.97
N PHE A 58 4.38 -11.12 16.92
CA PHE A 58 4.81 -9.77 17.31
C PHE A 58 4.79 -8.75 16.17
N LEU A 59 4.47 -9.17 14.95
CA LEU A 59 4.46 -8.31 13.77
C LEU A 59 3.09 -7.68 13.51
N GLU A 60 3.02 -6.63 12.70
CA GLU A 60 1.73 -6.15 12.16
C GLU A 60 1.27 -7.04 10.99
N PRO A 61 -0.04 -7.13 10.70
CA PRO A 61 -0.54 -7.95 9.58
C PRO A 61 0.02 -7.49 8.22
N ARG A 62 0.33 -6.20 8.09
CA ARG A 62 0.99 -5.64 6.91
C ARG A 62 2.36 -6.28 6.68
N ASP A 63 3.14 -6.43 7.75
CA ASP A 63 4.50 -6.99 7.67
C ASP A 63 4.46 -8.48 7.37
N LEU A 64 3.52 -9.22 7.95
CA LEU A 64 3.28 -10.62 7.59
C LEU A 64 2.95 -10.79 6.11
N LEU A 65 2.12 -9.90 5.54
CA LEU A 65 1.84 -9.93 4.11
C LEU A 65 3.08 -9.63 3.27
N HIS A 66 3.92 -8.70 3.69
CA HIS A 66 5.17 -8.42 3.00
C HIS A 66 6.12 -9.62 3.09
N LEU A 67 6.31 -10.23 4.25
CA LEU A 67 7.10 -11.46 4.43
C LEU A 67 6.61 -12.59 3.51
N ALA A 68 5.30 -12.83 3.47
CA ALA A 68 4.70 -13.84 2.59
C ALA A 68 4.89 -13.56 1.09
N ARG A 69 5.23 -12.32 0.70
CA ARG A 69 5.53 -11.95 -0.70
C ARG A 69 7.02 -11.99 -1.02
N LEU A 70 7.89 -11.90 -0.01
CA LEU A 70 9.34 -11.88 -0.20
C LEU A 70 9.91 -13.26 -0.62
N ASN A 71 9.38 -14.35 -0.07
CA ASN A 71 9.89 -15.71 -0.32
C ASN A 71 8.74 -16.72 -0.46
N LYS A 72 8.89 -17.68 -1.39
CA LYS A 72 7.98 -18.81 -1.56
C LYS A 72 7.82 -19.63 -0.28
N ALA A 73 8.90 -19.84 0.48
CA ALA A 73 8.84 -20.63 1.70
C ALA A 73 8.02 -19.93 2.81
N PHE A 74 8.27 -18.64 3.05
CA PHE A 74 7.42 -17.82 3.93
C PHE A 74 5.95 -17.81 3.46
N ARG A 75 5.71 -17.74 2.15
CA ARG A 75 4.36 -17.80 1.61
C ARG A 75 3.63 -19.09 1.99
N VAL A 76 4.30 -20.24 1.87
CA VAL A 76 3.69 -21.55 2.18
C VAL A 76 3.27 -21.60 3.64
N VAL A 77 4.14 -21.19 4.56
CA VAL A 77 3.86 -21.19 6.00
C VAL A 77 2.79 -20.15 6.35
N LEU A 78 2.98 -18.89 5.95
CA LEU A 78 2.10 -17.79 6.36
C LEU A 78 0.70 -17.87 5.73
N MET A 79 0.52 -18.56 4.60
CA MET A 79 -0.80 -18.72 3.98
C MET A 79 -1.49 -20.05 4.35
N SER A 80 -0.87 -20.86 5.20
CA SER A 80 -1.43 -22.13 5.66
C SER A 80 -2.50 -21.93 6.74
N LYS A 81 -3.12 -23.02 7.20
CA LYS A 81 -4.01 -22.99 8.37
C LYS A 81 -3.24 -22.94 9.70
N SER A 82 -1.98 -23.38 9.76
CA SER A 82 -1.16 -23.39 10.99
C SER A 82 -0.85 -21.96 11.45
N SER A 83 -0.67 -21.02 10.52
CA SER A 83 -0.38 -19.62 10.82
C SER A 83 -1.57 -18.80 11.34
N ARG A 84 -2.79 -19.38 11.43
CA ARG A 84 -4.00 -18.64 11.81
C ARG A 84 -3.87 -17.95 13.17
N GLY A 85 -3.22 -18.61 14.12
CA GLY A 85 -2.92 -18.03 15.43
C GLY A 85 -2.05 -16.78 15.30
N ALA A 86 -0.94 -16.88 14.57
CA ALA A 86 -0.02 -15.78 14.32
C ALA A 86 -0.70 -14.57 13.66
N TRP A 87 -1.58 -14.79 12.67
CA TRP A 87 -2.33 -13.70 12.05
C TRP A 87 -3.29 -13.01 13.00
N LYS A 88 -4.00 -13.77 13.84
CA LYS A 88 -4.91 -13.21 14.85
C LYS A 88 -4.13 -12.38 15.87
N SER A 89 -2.99 -12.89 16.36
CA SER A 89 -2.10 -12.16 17.27
C SER A 89 -1.56 -10.90 16.61
N ALA A 90 -1.05 -11.00 15.38
CA ALA A 90 -0.54 -9.85 14.62
C ALA A 90 -1.59 -8.75 14.46
N ARG A 91 -2.86 -9.12 14.24
CA ARG A 91 -3.97 -8.17 14.14
C ARG A 91 -4.16 -7.38 15.44
N THR A 92 -3.98 -7.99 16.61
CA THR A 92 -4.08 -7.30 17.91
C THR A 92 -2.98 -6.26 18.13
N ASN A 93 -1.85 -6.36 17.42
CA ASN A 93 -0.78 -5.36 17.45
C ASN A 93 -1.16 -4.06 16.75
N VAL A 94 -2.29 -4.01 16.03
CA VAL A 94 -2.82 -2.79 15.41
C VAL A 94 -4.02 -2.29 16.23
N PRO A 95 -3.86 -1.21 17.02
CA PRO A 95 -4.92 -0.71 17.88
C PRO A 95 -6.21 -0.40 17.13
N GLY A 96 -7.31 -0.95 17.64
CA GLY A 96 -8.66 -0.70 17.12
C GLY A 96 -8.98 -1.35 15.78
N LEU A 97 -8.09 -2.18 15.20
CA LEU A 97 -8.35 -2.89 13.95
C LEU A 97 -9.51 -3.88 14.12
N PRO A 98 -10.62 -3.72 13.35
CA PRO A 98 -11.75 -4.64 13.45
C PRO A 98 -11.40 -6.06 13.02
N ASP A 99 -12.22 -7.02 13.48
CA ASP A 99 -12.20 -8.39 12.97
C ASP A 99 -12.43 -8.44 11.45
N PRO A 100 -11.88 -9.44 10.74
CA PRO A 100 -12.27 -9.75 9.38
C PRO A 100 -13.78 -9.90 9.23
N PHE A 101 -14.28 -9.54 8.05
CA PHE A 101 -15.66 -9.83 7.68
C PHE A 101 -15.96 -11.34 7.75
N PRO A 102 -17.21 -11.76 8.06
CA PRO A 102 -17.58 -13.17 8.00
C PRO A 102 -17.20 -13.82 6.67
N GLY A 103 -16.51 -14.96 6.73
CA GLY A 103 -16.00 -15.67 5.55
C GLY A 103 -14.69 -15.12 4.94
N MET A 104 -14.14 -14.02 5.48
CA MET A 104 -12.86 -13.47 5.07
C MET A 104 -11.72 -14.03 5.94
N SER A 105 -10.62 -14.43 5.30
CA SER A 105 -9.41 -14.86 6.02
C SER A 105 -8.60 -13.67 6.51
N GLU A 106 -7.80 -13.85 7.56
CA GLU A 106 -6.91 -12.80 8.09
C GLU A 106 -5.94 -12.22 7.03
N PRO A 107 -5.29 -13.03 6.16
CA PRO A 107 -4.43 -12.46 5.10
C PRO A 107 -5.23 -11.63 4.08
N ALA A 108 -6.46 -12.03 3.76
CA ALA A 108 -7.33 -11.27 2.86
C ALA A 108 -7.77 -9.95 3.51
N TRP A 109 -8.08 -9.98 4.80
CA TRP A 109 -8.40 -8.79 5.58
C TRP A 109 -7.23 -7.82 5.65
N ALA A 110 -6.04 -8.32 5.98
CA ALA A 110 -4.80 -7.53 5.98
C ALA A 110 -4.52 -6.91 4.59
N ARG A 111 -4.82 -7.64 3.50
CA ARG A 111 -4.62 -7.13 2.13
C ARG A 111 -5.57 -5.95 1.89
N LEU A 112 -6.84 -6.10 2.22
CA LEU A 112 -7.84 -5.05 2.06
C LEU A 112 -7.50 -3.82 2.92
N ALA A 113 -7.12 -4.02 4.18
CA ALA A 113 -6.84 -2.94 5.12
C ALA A 113 -5.56 -2.18 4.75
N PHE A 114 -4.45 -2.86 4.43
CA PHE A 114 -3.12 -2.22 4.41
C PHE A 114 -2.48 -2.09 3.04
N ILE A 115 -2.83 -2.95 2.08
CA ILE A 115 -2.14 -2.97 0.80
C ILE A 115 -2.92 -2.13 -0.21
N PRO A 116 -2.33 -1.03 -0.74
CA PRO A 116 -3.02 -0.13 -1.65
C PRO A 116 -3.03 -0.66 -3.08
N GLU A 117 -3.46 -1.91 -3.27
CA GLU A 117 -3.58 -2.58 -4.56
C GLU A 117 -5.04 -2.88 -4.84
N CYS A 118 -5.43 -2.83 -6.11
CA CYS A 118 -6.72 -3.31 -6.56
C CYS A 118 -6.91 -4.78 -6.15
N THR A 119 -8.15 -5.16 -5.85
CA THR A 119 -8.51 -6.55 -5.54
C THR A 119 -8.43 -7.42 -6.80
N PHE A 120 -8.72 -6.84 -7.97
CA PHE A 120 -8.89 -7.58 -9.23
C PHE A 120 -7.69 -7.47 -10.18
N CYS A 121 -6.75 -6.56 -9.91
CA CYS A 121 -5.53 -6.38 -10.68
C CYS A 121 -4.43 -5.81 -9.76
N SER A 122 -3.27 -5.43 -10.31
CA SER A 122 -2.14 -4.91 -9.53
C SER A 122 -2.04 -3.38 -9.50
N ASN A 123 -3.05 -2.66 -10.00
CA ASN A 123 -3.04 -1.19 -10.01
C ASN A 123 -3.17 -0.62 -8.59
N THR A 124 -2.53 0.51 -8.34
CA THR A 124 -2.54 1.17 -7.03
C THR A 124 -3.90 1.81 -6.74
N VAL A 125 -4.48 1.49 -5.58
CA VAL A 125 -5.75 2.05 -5.10
C VAL A 125 -5.63 2.35 -3.60
N ARG A 126 -5.64 3.64 -3.25
CA ARG A 126 -5.38 4.10 -1.88
C ARG A 126 -6.53 3.92 -0.91
N ILE A 127 -7.77 3.99 -1.39
CA ILE A 127 -8.96 3.96 -0.54
C ILE A 127 -9.68 2.61 -0.76
N PRO A 128 -9.82 1.78 0.28
CA PRO A 128 -10.64 0.59 0.23
C PRO A 128 -12.13 0.96 0.32
N ASP A 129 -12.97 0.12 -0.25
CA ASP A 129 -14.41 0.11 -0.01
C ASP A 129 -14.72 -1.09 0.87
N PHE A 130 -15.00 -0.84 2.16
CA PHE A 130 -15.21 -1.92 3.12
C PHE A 130 -16.56 -2.62 2.93
N LEU A 131 -17.59 -1.92 2.45
CA LEU A 131 -18.88 -2.54 2.17
C LEU A 131 -18.80 -3.51 0.98
N LEU A 132 -18.11 -3.10 -0.10
CA LEU A 132 -17.78 -3.97 -1.22
C LEU A 132 -16.61 -4.92 -0.92
N ARG A 133 -15.99 -4.81 0.26
CA ARG A 133 -14.85 -5.62 0.71
C ARG A 133 -13.70 -5.64 -0.32
N SER A 134 -13.50 -4.52 -1.03
CA SER A 134 -12.62 -4.46 -2.20
C SER A 134 -11.94 -3.10 -2.37
N ARG A 135 -10.75 -3.11 -3.00
CA ARG A 135 -10.11 -1.94 -3.59
C ARG A 135 -10.30 -2.00 -5.10
N ILE A 136 -10.87 -0.97 -5.70
CA ILE A 136 -11.26 -1.02 -7.12
C ILE A 136 -10.63 0.17 -7.85
N CYS A 137 -9.78 -0.12 -8.82
CA CYS A 137 -9.22 0.91 -9.70
C CYS A 137 -10.22 1.28 -10.80
N SER A 138 -10.01 2.43 -11.45
CA SER A 138 -10.87 2.91 -12.53
C SER A 138 -11.03 1.90 -13.68
N THR A 139 -9.98 1.15 -14.05
CA THR A 139 -10.06 0.16 -15.13
C THR A 139 -10.89 -1.07 -14.74
N CYS A 140 -10.79 -1.53 -13.49
CA CYS A 140 -11.60 -2.65 -13.00
C CYS A 140 -13.04 -2.26 -12.69
N LEU A 141 -13.31 -0.97 -12.42
CA LEU A 141 -14.64 -0.48 -12.16
C LEU A 141 -15.62 -0.84 -13.28
N ASP A 142 -15.23 -0.65 -14.54
CA ASP A 142 -16.13 -0.87 -15.68
C ASP A 142 -16.41 -2.36 -15.95
N THR A 143 -15.55 -3.26 -15.46
CA THR A 143 -15.67 -4.71 -15.71
C THR A 143 -16.16 -5.51 -14.51
N LYS A 144 -15.92 -5.01 -13.29
CA LYS A 144 -16.18 -5.72 -12.03
C LYS A 144 -17.31 -5.13 -11.20
N VAL A 145 -17.78 -3.93 -11.54
CA VAL A 145 -18.83 -3.23 -10.82
C VAL A 145 -19.99 -2.92 -11.75
N ILE A 146 -21.21 -3.14 -11.27
CA ILE A 146 -22.44 -2.85 -11.99
C ILE A 146 -23.17 -1.70 -11.33
N GLY A 147 -23.60 -0.73 -12.13
CA GLY A 147 -24.41 0.41 -11.69
C GLY A 147 -25.91 0.17 -11.85
N ARG A 148 -26.74 0.85 -11.04
CA ARG A 148 -28.22 0.75 -11.12
C ARG A 148 -28.78 0.98 -12.52
N LYS A 149 -28.19 1.92 -13.28
CA LYS A 149 -28.64 2.27 -14.63
C LYS A 149 -28.40 1.17 -15.66
N GLU A 150 -27.41 0.30 -15.43
CA GLU A 150 -27.06 -0.82 -16.33
C GLU A 150 -27.98 -2.03 -16.14
N LEU A 151 -28.91 -1.98 -15.17
CA LEU A 151 -29.67 -3.15 -14.69
C LEU A 151 -31.19 -3.04 -14.84
N HIS A 152 -31.73 -1.97 -15.43
CA HIS A 152 -33.17 -1.87 -15.69
C HIS A 152 -33.59 -2.81 -16.84
N PRO A 153 -34.70 -3.60 -16.77
CA PRO A 153 -35.37 -4.24 -15.64
C PRO A 153 -35.75 -5.73 -15.90
N PRO A 154 -35.08 -6.72 -15.29
CA PRO A 154 -35.69 -8.04 -15.10
C PRO A 154 -36.15 -8.29 -13.66
N LEU A 155 -35.48 -7.72 -12.66
CA LEU A 155 -35.75 -8.12 -11.26
C LEU A 155 -36.90 -7.35 -10.59
N HIS A 156 -37.20 -6.12 -11.01
CA HIS A 156 -38.42 -5.44 -10.54
C HIS A 156 -39.70 -6.16 -10.99
N ARG A 157 -39.62 -6.95 -12.08
CA ARG A 157 -40.70 -7.85 -12.54
C ARG A 157 -40.77 -9.15 -11.74
N LEU A 158 -39.65 -9.59 -11.14
CA LEU A 158 -39.60 -10.83 -10.37
C LEU A 158 -40.13 -10.66 -8.94
N LEU A 159 -40.13 -9.43 -8.42
CA LEU A 159 -40.66 -9.08 -7.09
C LEU A 159 -41.36 -7.70 -7.14
N PRO A 160 -42.62 -7.62 -7.63
CA PRO A 160 -43.30 -6.34 -7.89
C PRO A 160 -43.51 -5.43 -6.67
N ASP A 161 -43.54 -5.99 -5.46
CA ASP A 161 -43.85 -5.26 -4.22
C ASP A 161 -42.70 -5.26 -3.20
N GLN A 162 -41.49 -5.59 -3.63
CA GLN A 162 -40.33 -5.80 -2.74
C GLN A 162 -39.24 -4.75 -2.94
N PRO A 163 -38.39 -4.51 -1.93
CA PRO A 163 -37.29 -3.56 -2.04
C PRO A 163 -36.42 -3.88 -3.27
N PRO A 164 -35.92 -2.85 -3.99
CA PRO A 164 -35.02 -3.04 -5.12
C PRO A 164 -33.89 -4.00 -4.77
N VAL A 165 -33.52 -4.93 -5.67
CA VAL A 165 -32.45 -5.94 -5.41
C VAL A 165 -31.13 -5.35 -4.89
N PHE A 166 -30.84 -4.10 -5.26
CA PHE A 166 -29.70 -3.34 -4.73
C PHE A 166 -29.71 -3.11 -3.21
N ASP A 167 -30.87 -3.16 -2.59
CA ASP A 167 -31.08 -3.03 -1.16
C ASP A 167 -30.99 -4.40 -0.45
N LEU A 168 -30.83 -5.50 -1.21
CA LEU A 168 -30.61 -6.86 -0.70
C LEU A 168 -29.14 -7.31 -0.78
N LEU A 169 -28.25 -6.46 -1.30
CA LEU A 169 -26.84 -6.78 -1.49
C LEU A 169 -25.93 -5.58 -1.11
N PRO A 170 -24.64 -5.82 -0.80
CA PRO A 170 -23.70 -4.75 -0.50
C PRO A 170 -23.55 -3.80 -1.69
N SER A 171 -24.12 -2.60 -1.54
CA SER A 171 -24.10 -1.59 -2.59
C SER A 171 -23.76 -0.22 -2.04
N VAL A 172 -22.89 0.49 -2.77
CA VAL A 172 -22.36 1.79 -2.36
C VAL A 172 -22.89 2.90 -3.24
N ARG A 173 -23.17 4.03 -2.61
CA ARG A 173 -23.59 5.25 -3.30
C ARG A 173 -22.36 6.12 -3.50
N THR A 174 -21.96 6.32 -4.75
CA THR A 174 -20.68 6.97 -5.09
C THR A 174 -20.73 7.53 -6.50
N ASN A 175 -19.76 8.36 -6.85
CA ASN A 175 -19.57 8.92 -8.18
C ASN A 175 -18.33 8.29 -8.86
N PHE A 176 -18.11 6.98 -8.71
CA PHE A 176 -16.91 6.30 -9.22
C PHE A 176 -16.55 6.65 -10.68
N ARG A 177 -17.53 6.93 -11.53
CA ARG A 177 -17.34 7.32 -12.94
C ARG A 177 -17.25 8.83 -13.20
N GLY A 178 -17.04 9.64 -12.17
CA GLY A 178 -16.96 11.11 -12.29
C GLY A 178 -18.29 11.79 -12.66
N ASN A 179 -19.42 11.08 -12.54
CA ASN A 179 -20.74 11.63 -12.85
C ASN A 179 -21.13 12.74 -11.86
N LYS A 180 -21.86 13.76 -12.34
CA LYS A 180 -22.42 14.82 -11.50
C LYS A 180 -23.36 14.29 -10.41
N SER A 181 -24.05 13.18 -10.66
CA SER A 181 -24.91 12.51 -9.69
C SER A 181 -24.30 11.20 -9.18
N MET A 182 -24.49 10.94 -7.89
CA MET A 182 -24.09 9.67 -7.27
C MET A 182 -24.94 8.53 -7.82
N GLY A 183 -24.30 7.48 -8.32
CA GLY A 183 -24.92 6.22 -8.67
C GLY A 183 -24.86 5.23 -7.50
N ARG A 184 -25.73 4.22 -7.53
CA ARG A 184 -25.60 3.04 -6.67
C ARG A 184 -24.91 1.93 -7.44
N TYR A 185 -23.89 1.34 -6.82
CA TYR A 185 -22.98 0.38 -7.44
C TYR A 185 -22.80 -0.86 -6.56
N CYS A 186 -22.62 -2.01 -7.19
CA CYS A 186 -22.32 -3.26 -6.51
C CYS A 186 -21.33 -4.12 -7.30
N LEU A 187 -20.74 -5.12 -6.65
CA LEU A 187 -19.87 -6.06 -7.36
C LEU A 187 -20.70 -6.93 -8.30
N LYS A 188 -20.19 -7.12 -9.53
CA LYS A 188 -20.80 -7.99 -10.53
C LYS A 188 -21.00 -9.42 -10.02
N THR A 189 -20.04 -9.93 -9.25
CA THR A 189 -20.13 -11.27 -8.66
C THR A 189 -21.26 -11.42 -7.66
N GLU A 190 -21.49 -10.40 -6.82
CA GLU A 190 -22.59 -10.38 -5.84
C GLU A 190 -23.94 -10.27 -6.56
N TRP A 191 -24.00 -9.49 -7.63
CA TRP A 191 -25.19 -9.38 -8.49
C TRP A 191 -25.53 -10.71 -9.19
N ASP A 192 -24.55 -11.35 -9.81
CA ASP A 192 -24.77 -12.62 -10.49
C ASP A 192 -25.20 -13.71 -9.50
N ASP A 193 -24.63 -13.69 -8.29
CA ASP A 193 -24.97 -14.63 -7.23
C ASP A 193 -26.40 -14.45 -6.68
N ILE A 194 -26.80 -13.21 -6.38
CA ILE A 194 -28.16 -12.94 -5.90
C ILE A 194 -29.20 -13.23 -6.99
N LYS A 195 -28.88 -12.94 -8.26
CA LYS A 195 -29.76 -13.25 -9.39
C LYS A 195 -30.01 -14.75 -9.48
N ARG A 196 -28.96 -15.58 -9.34
CA ARG A 196 -29.10 -17.05 -9.32
C ARG A 196 -29.94 -17.52 -8.14
N GLN A 197 -29.68 -16.99 -6.93
CA GLN A 197 -30.44 -17.37 -5.73
C GLN A 197 -31.93 -17.04 -5.89
N ILE A 198 -32.27 -15.81 -6.32
CA ILE A 198 -33.66 -15.39 -6.55
C ILE A 198 -34.33 -16.26 -7.62
N SER A 199 -33.64 -16.59 -8.72
CA SER A 199 -34.21 -17.45 -9.77
C SER A 199 -34.47 -18.90 -9.33
N SER A 200 -33.83 -19.37 -8.25
CA SER A 200 -34.08 -20.70 -7.69
C SER A 200 -35.28 -20.76 -6.73
N LEU A 201 -35.80 -19.61 -6.29
CA LEU A 201 -36.91 -19.53 -5.35
C LEU A 201 -38.24 -19.59 -6.11
N THR A 202 -38.99 -20.66 -5.89
CA THR A 202 -40.28 -20.92 -6.56
C THR A 202 -41.49 -20.50 -5.74
N THR A 203 -41.39 -20.52 -4.41
CA THR A 203 -42.48 -20.19 -3.49
C THR A 203 -42.38 -18.75 -2.99
N ASP A 204 -43.51 -18.11 -2.72
CA ASP A 204 -43.53 -16.74 -2.20
C ASP A 204 -43.02 -16.67 -0.76
N GLN A 205 -43.36 -17.66 0.07
CA GLN A 205 -42.79 -17.81 1.41
C GLN A 205 -41.25 -17.91 1.37
N GLY A 206 -40.70 -18.72 0.46
CA GLY A 206 -39.24 -18.87 0.33
C GLY A 206 -38.55 -17.59 -0.15
N LYS A 207 -39.24 -16.75 -0.93
CA LYS A 207 -38.74 -15.41 -1.31
C LYS A 207 -38.74 -14.48 -0.09
N GLU A 208 -39.79 -14.48 0.71
CA GLU A 208 -39.90 -13.64 1.90
C GLU A 208 -38.82 -13.96 2.94
N GLU A 209 -38.67 -15.23 3.31
CA GLU A 209 -37.62 -15.71 4.22
C GLU A 209 -36.22 -15.37 3.71
N PHE A 210 -35.99 -15.52 2.40
CA PHE A 210 -34.72 -15.15 1.77
C PHE A 210 -34.44 -13.65 1.88
N MET A 211 -35.44 -12.81 1.64
CA MET A 211 -35.28 -11.36 1.73
C MET A 211 -35.00 -10.92 3.16
N GLU A 212 -35.69 -11.50 4.14
CA GLU A 212 -35.46 -11.22 5.56
C GLU A 212 -34.03 -11.59 5.99
N ASP A 213 -33.55 -12.80 5.64
CA ASP A 213 -32.15 -13.21 5.91
C ASP A 213 -31.15 -12.25 5.25
N LYS A 214 -31.36 -11.89 3.98
CA LYS A 214 -30.46 -10.98 3.26
C LYS A 214 -30.42 -9.59 3.88
N LEU A 215 -31.57 -9.04 4.25
CA LEU A 215 -31.66 -7.74 4.92
C LEU A 215 -30.97 -7.76 6.28
N ALA A 216 -31.18 -8.80 7.09
CA ALA A 216 -30.53 -8.97 8.38
C ALA A 216 -29.00 -9.05 8.22
N ARG A 217 -28.51 -9.86 7.28
CA ARG A 217 -27.08 -10.00 6.98
C ARG A 217 -26.46 -8.71 6.46
N LEU A 218 -27.16 -8.02 5.55
CA LEU A 218 -26.70 -6.74 5.01
C LEU A 218 -26.65 -5.65 6.09
N THR A 219 -27.58 -5.66 7.03
CA THR A 219 -27.57 -4.76 8.20
C THR A 219 -26.32 -4.97 9.04
N GLY A 220 -25.97 -6.23 9.32
CA GLY A 220 -24.72 -6.57 10.01
C GLY A 220 -23.48 -6.14 9.24
N LEU A 221 -23.44 -6.40 7.93
CA LEU A 221 -22.32 -5.99 7.06
C LEU A 221 -22.14 -4.47 7.00
N ASN A 222 -23.23 -3.70 6.92
CA ASN A 222 -23.17 -2.24 6.92
C ASN A 222 -22.62 -1.70 8.24
N LYS A 223 -23.08 -2.24 9.38
CA LYS A 223 -22.55 -1.87 10.70
C LYS A 223 -21.05 -2.15 10.79
N HIS A 224 -20.61 -3.34 10.35
CA HIS A 224 -19.20 -3.71 10.37
C HIS A 224 -18.36 -2.85 9.43
N ALA A 225 -18.83 -2.61 8.20
CA ALA A 225 -18.16 -1.74 7.24
C ALA A 225 -17.99 -0.30 7.77
N ALA A 226 -19.01 0.24 8.46
CA ALA A 226 -18.91 1.54 9.10
C ALA A 226 -17.83 1.57 10.20
N LEU A 227 -17.70 0.51 11.01
CA LEU A 227 -16.62 0.39 11.99
C LEU A 227 -15.25 0.37 11.31
N CYS A 228 -15.11 -0.39 10.23
CA CYS A 228 -13.88 -0.44 9.42
C CYS A 228 -13.53 0.93 8.82
N ASP A 229 -14.51 1.68 8.31
CA ASP A 229 -14.31 3.03 7.78
C ASP A 229 -13.85 4.02 8.86
N ILE A 230 -14.47 3.96 10.05
CA ILE A 230 -14.09 4.80 11.19
C ILE A 230 -12.65 4.50 11.60
N TRP A 231 -12.34 3.22 11.80
CA TRP A 231 -10.99 2.78 12.13
C TRP A 231 -9.98 3.21 11.08
N TYR A 232 -10.25 2.98 9.79
CA TYR A 232 -9.29 3.30 8.72
C TYR A 232 -8.98 4.79 8.65
N LYS A 233 -9.99 5.65 8.86
CA LYS A 233 -9.78 7.11 8.95
C LYS A 233 -8.90 7.49 10.14
N GLN A 234 -9.08 6.86 11.30
CA GLN A 234 -8.24 7.08 12.48
C GLN A 234 -6.81 6.58 12.25
N TYR A 235 -6.67 5.38 11.70
CA TYR A 235 -5.40 4.78 11.34
C TYR A 235 -4.59 5.67 10.38
N LEU A 236 -5.21 6.18 9.31
CA LEU A 236 -4.55 7.10 8.38
C LEU A 236 -4.10 8.41 9.05
N ARG A 237 -4.91 8.96 9.97
CA ARG A 237 -4.54 10.15 10.74
C ARG A 237 -3.34 9.90 11.65
N LEU A 238 -3.27 8.74 12.28
CA LEU A 238 -2.12 8.36 13.11
C LEU A 238 -0.85 8.21 12.27
N ARG A 239 -0.94 7.49 11.14
CA ARG A 239 0.18 7.34 10.20
C ARG A 239 0.67 8.68 9.65
N GLU A 240 -0.22 9.61 9.34
CA GLU A 240 0.20 10.95 8.90
C GLU A 240 0.87 11.74 10.03
N LYS A 241 0.38 11.63 11.27
CA LYS A 241 1.04 12.24 12.44
C LYS A 241 2.45 11.66 12.68
N GLU A 242 2.61 10.35 12.58
CA GLU A 242 3.91 9.68 12.67
C GLU A 242 4.85 10.17 11.56
N ALA A 243 4.37 10.19 10.32
CA ALA A 243 5.13 10.70 9.18
C ALA A 243 5.55 12.16 9.37
N GLN A 244 4.64 13.01 9.85
CA GLN A 244 4.93 14.41 10.12
C GLN A 244 5.93 14.59 11.26
N LYS A 245 5.81 13.80 12.33
CA LYS A 245 6.78 13.80 13.42
C LYS A 245 8.19 13.47 12.91
N SER A 246 8.33 12.42 12.12
CA SER A 246 9.63 12.03 11.54
C SER A 246 10.20 13.08 10.58
N ARG A 247 9.36 13.78 9.80
CA ARG A 247 9.79 14.93 8.99
C ARG A 247 10.30 16.08 9.88
N SER A 248 9.56 16.43 10.94
CA SER A 248 9.94 17.49 11.87
C SER A 248 11.27 17.18 12.58
N GLU A 249 11.43 15.97 13.12
CA GLU A 249 12.68 15.52 13.77
C GLU A 249 13.87 15.59 12.80
N ARG A 250 13.65 15.26 11.51
CA ARG A 250 14.68 15.38 10.48
C ARG A 250 15.06 16.85 10.20
N VAL A 251 14.08 17.74 10.12
CA VAL A 251 14.32 19.19 9.95
C VAL A 251 15.15 19.72 11.11
N GLU A 252 14.78 19.38 12.34
CA GLU A 252 15.49 19.76 13.56
C GLU A 252 16.93 19.26 13.55
N ALA A 253 17.15 17.99 13.21
CA ALA A 253 18.48 17.41 13.15
C ALA A 253 19.39 18.08 12.10
N ILE A 254 18.86 18.36 10.91
CA ILE A 254 19.63 19.05 9.86
C ILE A 254 19.88 20.51 10.23
N HIS A 255 18.90 21.19 10.81
CA HIS A 255 19.04 22.56 11.29
C HIS A 255 20.13 22.66 12.37
N ALA A 256 20.13 21.74 13.34
CA ALA A 256 21.17 21.66 14.36
C ALA A 256 22.57 21.49 13.74
N LYS A 257 22.72 20.58 12.76
CA LYS A 257 23.99 20.38 12.04
C LYS A 257 24.46 21.63 11.28
N LEU A 258 23.55 22.38 10.66
CA LEU A 258 23.90 23.64 10.01
C LEU A 258 24.30 24.72 11.04
N ARG A 259 23.65 24.76 12.21
CA ARG A 259 24.07 25.67 13.29
C ARG A 259 25.45 25.33 13.83
N GLU A 260 25.77 24.05 14.00
CA GLU A 260 27.12 23.59 14.39
C GLU A 260 28.20 24.06 13.40
N LEU A 261 27.86 24.16 12.10
CA LEU A 261 28.74 24.67 11.05
C LEU A 261 28.79 26.21 10.97
N GLY A 262 28.09 26.93 11.86
CA GLY A 262 28.12 28.39 11.94
C GLY A 262 26.94 29.12 11.28
N TYR A 263 25.99 28.40 10.68
CA TYR A 263 24.82 29.01 10.02
C TYR A 263 23.70 29.38 11.01
N LEU A 264 24.01 30.25 11.99
CA LEU A 264 23.12 30.60 13.11
C LEU A 264 21.87 31.41 12.73
N LYS A 265 21.90 32.10 11.59
CA LYS A 265 20.80 32.96 11.10
C LYS A 265 19.76 32.21 10.23
N LEU A 266 19.91 30.90 10.08
CA LEU A 266 18.91 30.07 9.41
C LEU A 266 17.78 29.69 10.36
N TYR A 267 16.55 29.70 9.85
CA TYR A 267 15.39 29.15 10.54
C TYR A 267 15.02 27.81 9.93
N MET A 268 14.36 26.95 10.70
CA MET A 268 13.89 25.65 10.21
C MET A 268 12.97 25.77 8.99
N CYS A 269 12.14 26.81 8.93
CA CYS A 269 11.24 27.05 7.80
C CYS A 269 11.98 27.22 6.47
N ASP A 270 13.22 27.71 6.50
CA ASP A 270 14.04 27.96 5.32
C ASP A 270 14.46 26.69 4.60
N ILE A 271 14.69 25.63 5.38
CA ILE A 271 15.17 24.35 4.88
C ILE A 271 14.06 23.31 4.79
N SER A 272 12.91 23.57 5.41
CA SER A 272 11.82 22.59 5.60
C SER A 272 11.32 21.93 4.32
N LYS A 273 11.32 22.64 3.19
CA LYS A 273 10.85 22.15 1.89
C LYS A 273 11.95 21.54 1.02
N HIS A 274 13.20 21.53 1.48
CA HIS A 274 14.31 21.03 0.69
C HIS A 274 14.18 19.50 0.50
N PRO A 275 14.42 18.92 -0.70
CA PRO A 275 14.20 17.49 -0.96
C PRO A 275 15.01 16.52 -0.09
N TYR A 276 16.14 16.96 0.49
CA TYR A 276 16.91 16.15 1.45
C TYR A 276 16.40 16.27 2.89
N VAL A 277 15.59 17.29 3.17
CA VAL A 277 15.04 17.61 4.49
C VAL A 277 13.63 17.07 4.62
N ASP A 278 12.76 17.27 3.62
CA ASP A 278 11.39 16.75 3.58
C ASP A 278 11.37 15.25 3.29
N ARG A 279 11.82 14.46 4.26
CA ARG A 279 11.85 13.00 4.21
C ARG A 279 11.45 12.41 5.55
N MET A 280 10.76 11.27 5.50
CA MET A 280 10.35 10.53 6.69
C MET A 280 11.50 9.70 7.30
N SER A 281 12.62 9.54 6.59
CA SER A 281 13.75 8.73 7.08
C SER A 281 14.58 9.52 8.10
N PRO A 282 14.95 8.94 9.25
CA PRO A 282 15.83 9.58 10.22
C PRO A 282 17.16 10.04 9.60
N LEU A 283 17.73 11.13 10.14
CA LEU A 283 19.07 11.57 9.75
C LEU A 283 20.11 10.69 10.47
N THR A 284 20.86 9.90 9.69
CA THR A 284 22.02 9.16 10.19
C THR A 284 23.28 9.95 9.90
N ASP A 285 24.36 9.71 10.64
CA ASP A 285 25.64 10.39 10.39
C ASP A 285 26.16 10.15 8.97
N ARG A 286 26.05 8.91 8.50
CA ARG A 286 26.39 8.55 7.12
C ARG A 286 25.47 9.24 6.11
N GLY A 287 24.18 9.37 6.44
CA GLY A 287 23.21 10.11 5.63
C GLY A 287 23.56 11.59 5.54
N TRP A 288 23.93 12.20 6.67
CA TRP A 288 24.39 13.59 6.75
C TRP A 288 25.65 13.82 5.92
N ALA A 289 26.67 12.97 6.06
CA ALA A 289 27.91 13.09 5.31
C ALA A 289 27.69 13.13 3.78
N ARG A 290 26.66 12.45 3.28
CA ARG A 290 26.33 12.43 1.84
C ARG A 290 25.62 13.68 1.34
N ILE A 291 24.90 14.39 2.21
CA ILE A 291 24.10 15.56 1.83
C ILE A 291 24.69 16.87 2.36
N ARG A 292 25.76 16.82 3.15
CA ARG A 292 26.34 17.95 3.88
C ARG A 292 26.67 19.11 2.94
N ASP A 293 27.45 18.85 1.90
CA ASP A 293 27.97 19.91 1.03
C ASP A 293 26.85 20.56 0.21
N ASP A 294 25.87 19.78 -0.24
CA ASP A 294 24.66 20.28 -0.90
C ASP A 294 23.83 21.16 0.06
N MET A 295 23.65 20.73 1.31
CA MET A 295 22.90 21.48 2.32
C MET A 295 23.62 22.76 2.74
N VAL A 296 24.95 22.75 2.80
CA VAL A 296 25.78 23.94 3.02
C VAL A 296 25.63 24.94 1.87
N SER A 297 25.75 24.46 0.63
CA SER A 297 25.57 25.29 -0.56
C SER A 297 24.17 25.92 -0.60
N PHE A 298 23.14 25.16 -0.23
CA PHE A 298 21.77 25.64 -0.10
C PHE A 298 21.63 26.69 1.01
N ALA A 299 22.21 26.44 2.18
CA ALA A 299 22.22 27.38 3.32
C ALA A 299 22.81 28.74 2.94
N GLU A 300 23.96 28.74 2.25
CA GLU A 300 24.61 29.95 1.77
C GLU A 300 23.76 30.71 0.74
N LEU A 301 23.10 29.99 -0.17
CA LEU A 301 22.19 30.60 -1.14
C LEU A 301 21.00 31.28 -0.45
N VAL A 302 20.41 30.62 0.54
CA VAL A 302 19.30 31.19 1.34
C VAL A 302 19.75 32.47 2.05
N MET A 303 20.91 32.44 2.71
CA MET A 303 21.45 33.61 3.39
C MET A 303 21.73 34.77 2.44
N LYS A 304 22.40 34.52 1.31
CA LYS A 304 22.68 35.54 0.28
C LYS A 304 21.39 36.16 -0.26
N THR A 305 20.37 35.35 -0.49
CA THR A 305 19.06 35.81 -0.97
C THR A 305 18.39 36.73 0.04
N ARG A 306 18.45 36.40 1.33
CA ARG A 306 17.93 37.26 2.40
C ARG A 306 18.67 38.57 2.53
N GLU A 307 20.00 38.53 2.54
CA GLU A 307 20.83 39.74 2.60
C GLU A 307 20.58 40.66 1.41
N LYS A 308 20.33 40.11 0.22
CA LYS A 308 19.92 40.89 -0.95
C LYS A 308 18.53 41.53 -0.74
N ALA A 309 17.54 40.76 -0.32
CA ALA A 309 16.18 41.26 -0.10
C ALA A 309 16.12 42.33 1.01
N GLU A 310 16.92 42.18 2.07
CA GLU A 310 17.04 43.17 3.14
C GLU A 310 17.66 44.48 2.64
N ARG A 311 18.73 44.40 1.83
CA ARG A 311 19.33 45.58 1.18
C ARG A 311 18.33 46.31 0.28
N GLU A 312 17.62 45.59 -0.58
CA GLU A 312 16.59 46.16 -1.48
C GLU A 312 15.42 46.79 -0.70
N ARG A 313 15.07 46.23 0.46
CA ARG A 313 14.04 46.81 1.35
C ARG A 313 14.52 48.11 1.98
N LEU A 314 15.77 48.14 2.47
CA LEU A 314 16.36 49.34 3.06
C LEU A 314 16.51 50.46 2.03
N GLU A 315 16.89 50.13 0.80
CA GLU A 315 17.00 51.09 -0.31
C GLU A 315 15.63 51.69 -0.67
N ARG A 316 14.59 50.86 -0.86
CA ARG A 316 13.22 51.33 -1.08
C ARG A 316 12.70 52.22 0.06
N ASN A 317 13.00 51.87 1.31
CA ASN A 317 12.62 52.70 2.46
C ASN A 317 13.33 54.06 2.43
N ARG A 318 14.63 54.10 2.08
CA ARG A 318 15.37 55.36 1.94
C ARG A 318 14.81 56.23 0.82
N GLU A 319 14.47 55.64 -0.32
CA GLU A 319 13.82 56.36 -1.42
C GLU A 319 12.44 56.89 -1.03
N ALA A 320 11.64 56.10 -0.32
CA ALA A 320 10.32 56.52 0.16
C ALA A 320 10.42 57.69 1.15
N VAL A 321 11.38 57.65 2.09
CA VAL A 321 11.63 58.77 3.03
C VAL A 321 12.06 60.03 2.29
N ARG A 322 12.94 59.91 1.28
CA ARG A 322 13.35 61.05 0.45
C ARG A 322 12.19 61.68 -0.31
N ARG A 323 11.26 60.87 -0.83
CA ARG A 323 10.04 61.37 -1.53
C ARG A 323 9.01 62.03 -0.60
N LEU A 324 9.06 61.75 0.70
CA LEU A 324 8.15 62.36 1.69
C LEU A 324 8.66 63.69 2.25
N HIS A 325 9.97 63.96 2.15
CA HIS A 325 10.63 65.14 2.75
C HIS A 325 11.26 66.09 1.72
N GLY A 326 11.08 65.83 0.42
CA GLY A 326 11.49 66.70 -0.68
C GLY A 326 10.31 67.01 -1.59
#